data_AF-A0A2A5EBE1-F1
#
_entry.id   AF-A0A2A5EBE1-F1
#
_cell.length_a   1.000
_cell.length_b   1.000
_cell.length_c   1.000
_cell.angle_alpha   90.00
_cell.angle_beta   90.00
_cell.angle_gamma   90.00
#
_symmetry.space_group_name_H-M   'P 1'
#
loop_
_entity.id
_entity.type
_entity.pdbx_description
1 polymer ?
#
loop_
_entity_poly.entity_id
_entity_poly.type
_entity_poly.pdbx_seq_one_letter_code
_entity_poly.pdbx_strand_id
1 'polypeptide(L)'
;MNRLLLILICCIPISTLAQIGNVCVDSNRVNPYYQCNNPEFNPVCGCDNVTYRNGCEMTNVGGVNYPSPFENGVCQSDFFFYFFSPNPVIDRIDFSMQFADQKTTTASLQIYNIFGHLVFYRLLTNITSSPSFPQTIYFNDLQSGVYVMLVQAGGVYKHSKFIKHTY
;
A
#
# COMPACT_ATOMS: atom_id res chain seq x y z
N MET A 1 -49.06 27.25 23.00
CA MET A 1 -48.01 27.59 22.01
C MET A 1 -46.60 27.67 22.59
N ASN A 2 -46.35 28.23 23.79
CA ASN A 2 -44.97 28.36 24.33
C ASN A 2 -44.24 27.04 24.69
N ARG A 3 -44.94 25.96 25.04
CA ARG A 3 -44.26 24.69 25.40
C ARG A 3 -43.74 23.88 24.21
N LEU A 4 -44.34 24.06 23.02
CA LEU A 4 -43.88 23.42 21.78
C LEU A 4 -42.60 24.11 21.24
N LEU A 5 -42.50 25.43 21.44
CA LEU A 5 -41.36 26.24 21.02
C LEU A 5 -40.08 25.92 21.81
N LEU A 6 -40.21 25.62 23.11
CA LEU A 6 -39.09 25.25 24.00
C LEU A 6 -38.47 23.88 23.65
N ILE A 7 -39.26 22.93 23.16
CA ILE A 7 -38.75 21.61 22.74
C ILE A 7 -37.96 21.72 21.43
N LEU A 8 -38.41 22.57 20.49
CA LEU A 8 -37.69 22.81 19.25
C LEU A 8 -36.33 23.49 19.48
N ILE A 9 -36.23 24.41 20.45
CA ILE A 9 -34.98 25.12 20.78
C ILE A 9 -33.96 24.21 21.48
N CYS A 10 -34.42 23.20 22.24
CA CYS A 10 -33.55 22.26 22.97
C CYS A 10 -32.89 21.19 22.07
N CYS A 11 -33.49 20.89 20.92
CA CYS A 11 -32.99 19.84 20.01
C CYS A 11 -32.02 20.34 18.92
N ILE A 12 -32.01 21.65 18.61
CA ILE A 12 -31.09 22.24 17.61
C ILE A 12 -29.60 22.03 17.97
N PRO A 13 -29.13 22.12 19.23
CA PRO A 13 -27.72 21.88 19.54
C PRO A 13 -27.31 20.39 19.50
N ILE A 14 -28.26 19.45 19.43
CA ILE A 14 -27.96 18.01 19.40
C ILE A 14 -27.69 17.53 17.97
N SER A 15 -28.25 18.20 16.95
CA SER A 15 -28.05 17.85 15.54
C SER A 15 -26.74 18.39 14.94
N THR A 16 -26.08 19.36 15.58
CA THR A 16 -24.88 20.00 15.03
C THR A 16 -23.58 19.24 15.30
N LEU A 17 -23.56 18.29 16.25
CA LEU A 17 -22.36 17.50 16.55
C LEU A 17 -22.26 16.21 15.72
N ALA A 18 -23.33 15.76 15.06
CA ALA A 18 -23.36 14.48 14.36
C ALA A 18 -22.65 14.47 12.99
N GLN A 19 -22.19 15.62 12.49
CA GLN A 19 -21.51 15.75 11.18
C GLN A 19 -20.15 16.44 11.25
N ILE A 20 -19.62 16.73 12.44
CA ILE A 20 -18.33 17.41 12.62
C ILE A 20 -17.23 16.38 12.88
N GLY A 21 -17.05 15.49 11.92
CA GLY A 21 -15.92 14.59 11.87
C GLY A 21 -15.67 14.23 10.42
N ASN A 22 -14.51 14.64 9.89
CA ASN A 22 -14.06 14.09 8.62
C ASN A 22 -13.94 12.58 8.82
N VAL A 23 -14.81 11.81 8.20
CA VAL A 23 -14.79 10.34 8.29
C VAL A 23 -13.59 9.88 7.50
N CYS A 24 -12.63 9.23 8.17
CA CYS A 24 -11.43 8.75 7.51
C CYS A 24 -11.74 7.62 6.51
N VAL A 25 -12.44 6.57 6.97
CA VAL A 25 -12.78 5.40 6.16
C VAL A 25 -14.28 5.35 5.92
N ASP A 26 -14.69 5.41 4.66
CA ASP A 26 -16.06 5.13 4.23
C ASP A 26 -16.21 3.63 3.95
N SER A 27 -16.76 2.91 4.93
CA SER A 27 -16.97 1.46 4.83
C SER A 27 -17.85 1.04 3.65
N ASN A 28 -18.70 1.93 3.12
CA ASN A 28 -19.54 1.62 1.95
C ASN A 28 -18.77 1.70 0.62
N ARG A 29 -17.55 2.24 0.63
CA ARG A 29 -16.70 2.36 -0.57
C ARG A 29 -15.66 1.26 -0.68
N VAL A 30 -15.29 0.61 0.43
CA VAL A 30 -14.28 -0.45 0.46
C VAL A 30 -14.61 -1.54 -0.56
N ASN A 31 -13.77 -1.68 -1.59
CA ASN A 31 -13.92 -2.70 -2.62
C ASN A 31 -12.57 -3.37 -2.91
N PRO A 32 -12.27 -4.52 -2.27
CA PRO A 32 -11.03 -5.26 -2.48
C PRO A 32 -10.77 -5.71 -3.92
N TYR A 33 -11.81 -5.72 -4.77
CA TYR A 33 -11.74 -6.18 -6.16
C TYR A 33 -11.67 -5.02 -7.17
N TYR A 34 -11.65 -3.77 -6.70
CA TYR A 34 -11.56 -2.62 -7.59
C TYR A 34 -10.23 -2.63 -8.36
N GLN A 35 -10.30 -2.51 -9.68
CA GLN A 35 -9.13 -2.60 -10.56
C GLN A 35 -8.52 -1.22 -10.79
N CYS A 36 -7.53 -0.86 -9.97
CA CYS A 36 -6.72 0.34 -10.20
C CYS A 36 -5.68 0.10 -11.31
N ASN A 37 -6.14 0.18 -12.56
CA ASN A 37 -5.37 -0.12 -13.77
C ASN A 37 -4.21 0.85 -14.05
N ASN A 38 -4.10 1.96 -13.31
CA ASN A 38 -2.93 2.82 -13.39
C ASN A 38 -1.72 2.06 -12.81
N PRO A 39 -0.67 1.77 -13.60
CA PRO A 39 0.52 1.07 -13.12
C PRO A 39 1.43 1.93 -12.23
N GLU A 40 1.14 3.23 -12.12
CA GLU A 40 1.92 4.16 -11.31
C GLU A 40 2.09 3.69 -9.86
N PHE A 41 3.34 3.73 -9.43
CA PHE A 41 3.75 3.56 -8.05
C PHE A 41 4.01 4.94 -7.46
N ASN A 42 3.04 5.45 -6.71
CA ASN A 42 3.11 6.75 -6.03
C ASN A 42 2.42 6.59 -4.67
N PRO A 43 3.07 5.93 -3.69
CA PRO A 43 2.43 5.47 -2.49
C PRO A 43 1.83 6.63 -1.69
N VAL A 44 0.74 6.34 -0.99
CA VAL A 44 0.03 7.31 -0.17
C VAL A 44 -0.28 6.69 1.18
N CYS A 45 0.12 7.37 2.25
CA CYS A 45 -0.28 7.01 3.60
C CYS A 45 -1.71 7.53 3.84
N GLY A 46 -2.65 6.63 4.08
CA GLY A 46 -4.04 6.99 4.40
C GLY A 46 -4.18 7.58 5.79
N CYS A 47 -5.28 8.28 6.06
CA CYS A 47 -5.63 8.71 7.41
C CYS A 47 -5.87 7.54 8.40
N ASP A 48 -5.98 6.31 7.89
CA ASP A 48 -6.10 5.06 8.62
C ASP A 48 -4.73 4.42 8.93
N ASN A 49 -3.63 5.12 8.61
CA ASN A 49 -2.26 4.68 8.83
C ASN A 49 -1.88 3.42 8.02
N VAL A 50 -2.51 3.24 6.86
CA VAL A 50 -2.19 2.18 5.88
C VAL A 50 -1.57 2.82 4.64
N THR A 51 -0.46 2.25 4.16
CA THR A 51 0.12 2.66 2.88
C THR A 51 -0.59 1.98 1.71
N TYR A 52 -1.04 2.78 0.74
CA TYR A 52 -1.59 2.31 -0.53
C TYR A 52 -0.62 2.59 -1.67
N ARG A 53 -0.65 1.79 -2.76
CA ARG A 53 0.26 1.99 -3.92
C ARG A 53 0.09 3.35 -4.59
N ASN A 54 -1.14 3.85 -4.61
CA ASN A 54 -1.52 5.13 -5.17
C ASN A 54 -2.89 5.58 -4.64
N GLY A 55 -3.31 6.79 -5.01
CA GLY A 55 -4.58 7.37 -4.58
C GLY A 55 -5.83 6.61 -5.05
N CYS A 56 -5.76 5.87 -6.17
CA CYS A 56 -6.86 5.02 -6.60
C CYS A 56 -7.10 3.87 -5.62
N GLU A 57 -6.04 3.18 -5.19
CA GLU A 57 -6.14 2.09 -4.22
C GLU A 57 -6.61 2.61 -2.86
N MET A 58 -6.06 3.72 -2.38
CA MET A 58 -6.52 4.36 -1.15
C MET A 58 -8.04 4.61 -1.16
N THR A 59 -8.53 5.21 -2.26
CA THR A 59 -9.94 5.63 -2.35
C THR A 59 -10.89 4.45 -2.60
N ASN A 60 -10.59 3.59 -3.57
CA ASN A 60 -11.55 2.58 -4.06
C ASN A 60 -11.33 1.20 -3.43
N VAL A 61 -10.08 0.83 -3.12
CA VAL A 61 -9.77 -0.44 -2.45
C VAL A 61 -9.91 -0.26 -0.93
N GLY A 62 -9.27 0.79 -0.39
CA GLY A 62 -9.27 1.09 1.04
C GLY A 62 -10.51 1.83 1.56
N GLY A 63 -11.30 2.47 0.69
CA GLY A 63 -12.40 3.33 1.12
C GLY A 63 -11.94 4.56 1.91
N VAL A 64 -10.66 4.93 1.82
CA VAL A 64 -10.06 6.01 2.60
C VAL A 64 -10.27 7.34 1.88
N ASN A 65 -10.85 8.31 2.57
CA ASN A 65 -11.30 9.56 1.98
C ASN A 65 -10.18 10.59 1.76
N TYR A 66 -9.10 10.54 2.55
CA TYR A 66 -8.02 11.51 2.48
C TYR A 66 -6.70 10.92 3.01
N PRO A 67 -5.54 11.41 2.50
CA PRO A 67 -4.24 11.00 3.01
C PRO A 67 -4.02 11.47 4.45
N SER A 68 -3.03 10.90 5.12
CA SER A 68 -2.53 11.39 6.40
C SER A 68 -2.12 12.86 6.27
N PRO A 69 -2.53 13.75 7.21
CA PRO A 69 -2.09 15.14 7.19
C PRO A 69 -0.64 15.32 7.68
N PHE A 70 0.00 14.25 8.19
CA PHE A 70 1.33 14.31 8.80
C PHE A 70 2.38 13.50 8.04
N GLU A 71 1.96 12.65 7.11
CA GLU A 71 2.85 11.69 6.44
C GLU A 71 2.60 11.72 4.93
N ASN A 72 3.68 11.90 4.16
CA ASN A 72 3.64 11.80 2.70
C ASN A 72 4.24 10.47 2.26
N GLY A 73 3.78 9.94 1.13
CA GLY A 73 4.36 8.71 0.60
C GLY A 73 3.97 7.49 1.43
N VAL A 74 4.97 6.76 1.91
CA VAL A 74 4.81 5.57 2.76
C VAL A 74 4.60 5.98 4.22
N CYS A 75 3.68 5.30 4.92
CA CYS A 75 3.47 5.55 6.35
C CYS A 75 4.74 5.28 7.17
N GLN A 76 5.01 6.09 8.19
CA GLN A 76 6.18 5.94 9.07
C GLN A 76 6.19 4.60 9.80
N SER A 77 5.00 4.10 10.15
CA SER A 77 4.77 2.80 10.77
C SER A 77 5.21 1.62 9.88
N ASP A 78 5.19 1.81 8.56
CA ASP A 78 5.52 0.78 7.58
C ASP A 78 7.03 0.66 7.30
N PHE A 79 7.82 1.70 7.64
CA PHE A 79 9.24 1.90 7.30
C PHE A 79 9.54 1.97 5.79
N PHE A 80 8.99 1.07 5.00
CA PHE A 80 9.05 1.04 3.54
C PHE A 80 7.81 0.37 2.96
N PHE A 81 7.53 0.66 1.69
CA PHE A 81 6.49 0.00 0.92
C PHE A 81 7.07 -0.44 -0.41
N TYR A 82 6.62 -1.59 -0.90
CA TYR A 82 6.97 -2.05 -2.23
C TYR A 82 5.74 -2.59 -2.93
N PHE A 83 5.83 -2.60 -4.25
CA PHE A 83 4.84 -3.22 -5.11
C PHE A 83 5.55 -3.91 -6.27
N PHE A 84 4.97 -5.00 -6.75
CA PHE A 84 5.41 -5.61 -8.00
C PHE A 84 4.23 -6.09 -8.83
N SER A 85 4.44 -6.13 -10.14
CA SER A 85 3.47 -6.63 -11.10
C SER A 85 4.18 -7.15 -12.36
N PRO A 86 3.57 -8.04 -13.16
CA PRO A 86 2.29 -8.71 -12.93
C PRO A 86 2.41 -9.89 -11.95
N ASN A 87 1.27 -10.42 -11.51
CA ASN A 87 1.16 -11.72 -10.85
C ASN A 87 -0.14 -12.38 -11.35
N PRO A 88 -0.12 -13.51 -12.08
CA PRO A 88 1.03 -14.39 -12.34
C PRO A 88 2.16 -13.77 -13.18
N VAL A 89 3.37 -14.26 -12.98
CA VAL A 89 4.59 -13.85 -13.67
C VAL A 89 4.89 -14.80 -14.82
N ILE A 90 5.17 -14.26 -16.00
CA ILE A 90 5.64 -15.03 -17.16
C ILE A 90 7.15 -14.87 -17.25
N ASP A 91 7.67 -13.75 -17.75
CA ASP A 91 9.13 -13.59 -17.94
C ASP A 91 9.78 -12.67 -16.91
N ARG A 92 9.04 -11.66 -16.46
CA ARG A 92 9.58 -10.57 -15.64
C ARG A 92 8.53 -9.96 -14.74
N ILE A 93 9.00 -9.31 -13.69
CA ILE A 93 8.22 -8.37 -12.88
C ILE A 93 8.84 -6.98 -12.97
N ASP A 94 7.99 -5.98 -12.84
CA ASP A 94 8.38 -4.62 -12.51
C ASP A 94 8.23 -4.46 -11.00
N PHE A 95 9.31 -4.10 -10.33
CA PHE A 95 9.40 -3.94 -8.88
C PHE A 95 9.67 -2.48 -8.52
N SER A 96 8.85 -1.91 -7.65
CA SER A 96 9.03 -0.57 -7.12
C SER A 96 9.07 -0.59 -5.60
N MET A 97 9.89 0.26 -4.99
CA MET A 97 10.03 0.38 -3.55
C MET A 97 10.31 1.82 -3.17
N GLN A 98 9.79 2.24 -2.02
CA GLN A 98 10.04 3.55 -1.44
C GLN A 98 10.14 3.43 0.08
N PHE A 99 11.01 4.22 0.70
CA PHE A 99 11.09 4.37 2.15
C PHE A 99 10.07 5.39 2.66
N ALA A 100 9.64 5.26 3.92
CA ALA A 100 8.96 6.36 4.59
C ALA A 100 9.89 7.59 4.69
N ASP A 101 9.31 8.78 4.78
CA ASP A 101 10.09 10.02 4.86
C ASP A 101 11.15 9.95 5.96
N GLN A 102 12.35 10.47 5.64
CA GLN A 102 13.53 10.46 6.51
C GLN A 102 14.05 9.07 6.91
N LYS A 103 13.53 7.98 6.33
CA LYS A 103 14.11 6.64 6.45
C LYS A 103 15.04 6.40 5.26
N THR A 104 16.24 5.91 5.53
CA THR A 104 17.18 5.48 4.51
C THR A 104 18.06 4.36 5.04
N THR A 105 18.19 3.30 4.27
CA THR A 105 19.08 2.17 4.55
C THR A 105 19.23 1.32 3.28
N THR A 106 20.09 0.31 3.32
CA THR A 106 20.16 -0.70 2.27
C THR A 106 19.02 -1.69 2.47
N ALA A 107 18.35 -2.05 1.38
CA ALA A 107 17.36 -3.12 1.38
C ALA A 107 17.88 -4.35 0.62
N SER A 108 17.37 -5.54 0.93
CA SER A 108 17.61 -6.75 0.16
C SER A 108 16.30 -7.29 -0.37
N LEU A 109 16.27 -7.64 -1.66
CA LEU A 109 15.19 -8.40 -2.28
C LEU A 109 15.65 -9.84 -2.48
N GLN A 110 14.89 -10.77 -1.94
CA GLN A 110 15.20 -12.20 -1.93
C GLN A 110 13.97 -12.95 -2.45
N ILE A 111 14.19 -14.02 -3.22
CA ILE A 111 13.10 -14.89 -3.67
C ILE A 111 13.43 -16.31 -3.29
N TYR A 112 12.48 -16.96 -2.62
CA TYR A 112 12.55 -18.36 -2.24
C TYR A 112 11.52 -19.18 -3.01
N ASN A 113 11.88 -20.40 -3.38
CA ASN A 113 10.90 -21.37 -3.86
C ASN A 113 10.12 -22.00 -2.68
N ILE A 114 9.11 -22.85 -2.97
CA ILE A 114 8.31 -23.52 -1.92
C ILE A 114 9.10 -24.44 -0.98
N PHE A 115 10.30 -24.86 -1.38
CA PHE A 115 11.18 -25.71 -0.56
C PHE A 115 12.10 -24.88 0.35
N GLY A 116 12.02 -23.55 0.27
CA GLY A 116 12.86 -22.64 1.06
C GLY A 116 14.26 -22.39 0.48
N HIS A 117 14.53 -22.81 -0.76
CA HIS A 117 15.80 -22.47 -1.43
C HIS A 117 15.76 -21.04 -1.97
N LEU A 118 16.81 -20.28 -1.70
CA LEU A 118 17.02 -18.95 -2.26
C LEU A 118 17.36 -19.07 -3.75
N VAL A 119 16.50 -18.55 -4.62
CA VAL A 119 16.64 -18.61 -6.09
C VAL A 119 16.96 -17.25 -6.71
N PHE A 120 16.79 -16.16 -5.98
CA PHE A 120 17.17 -14.82 -6.43
C PHE A 120 17.57 -13.97 -5.22
N TYR A 121 18.59 -13.14 -5.40
CA TYR A 121 19.04 -12.17 -4.41
C TYR A 121 19.51 -10.89 -5.08
N ARG A 122 19.13 -9.73 -4.53
CA ARG A 122 19.62 -8.42 -4.96
C ARG A 122 19.68 -7.45 -3.78
N LEU A 123 20.78 -6.71 -3.69
CA LEU A 123 20.87 -5.52 -2.84
C LEU A 123 20.26 -4.31 -3.56
N LEU A 124 19.42 -3.58 -2.85
CA LEU A 124 18.77 -2.35 -3.30
C LEU A 124 19.42 -1.19 -2.55
N THR A 125 20.18 -0.38 -3.28
CA THR A 125 20.85 0.82 -2.79
C THR A 125 20.21 2.06 -3.40
N ASN A 126 20.38 3.22 -2.77
CA ASN A 126 19.87 4.50 -3.24
C ASN A 126 18.34 4.56 -3.39
N ILE A 127 17.61 3.76 -2.60
CA ILE A 127 16.17 3.91 -2.43
C ILE A 127 15.93 5.10 -1.50
N THR A 128 15.03 5.99 -1.88
CA THR A 128 14.68 7.20 -1.12
C THR A 128 13.20 7.18 -0.74
N SER A 129 12.73 8.27 -0.13
CA SER A 129 11.30 8.49 0.09
C SER A 129 10.58 9.12 -1.11
N SER A 130 11.25 9.23 -2.27
CA SER A 130 10.61 9.63 -3.52
C SER A 130 10.25 8.39 -4.35
N PRO A 131 9.17 8.43 -5.16
CA PRO A 131 8.84 7.36 -6.07
C PRO A 131 10.01 7.07 -7.03
N SER A 132 10.51 5.84 -7.01
CA SER A 132 11.54 5.39 -7.96
C SER A 132 10.89 4.83 -9.22
N PHE A 133 11.57 4.96 -10.37
CA PHE A 133 11.20 4.17 -11.54
C PHE A 133 11.23 2.67 -11.22
N PRO A 134 10.27 1.88 -11.74
CA PRO A 134 10.25 0.45 -11.51
C PRO A 134 11.52 -0.22 -12.05
N GLN A 135 12.07 -1.13 -11.26
CA GLN A 135 13.15 -2.02 -11.67
C GLN A 135 12.56 -3.29 -12.28
N THR A 136 12.90 -3.56 -13.53
CA THR A 136 12.52 -4.82 -14.18
C THR A 136 13.45 -5.95 -13.72
N ILE A 137 12.86 -7.06 -13.28
CA ILE A 137 13.57 -8.27 -12.85
C ILE A 137 13.09 -9.44 -13.71
N TYR A 138 14.01 -10.09 -14.40
CA TYR A 138 13.73 -11.24 -15.26
C TYR A 138 13.86 -12.55 -14.49
N PHE A 139 12.97 -13.50 -14.77
CA PHE A 139 12.86 -14.82 -14.15
C PHE A 139 12.86 -15.95 -15.19
N ASN A 140 13.57 -15.75 -16.30
CA ASN A 140 13.64 -16.73 -17.40
C ASN A 140 14.13 -18.11 -16.91
N ASP A 141 14.99 -18.13 -15.89
CA ASP A 141 15.58 -19.36 -15.34
C ASP A 141 14.74 -19.99 -14.22
N LEU A 142 13.61 -19.39 -13.84
CA LEU A 142 12.71 -19.92 -12.83
C LEU A 142 11.65 -20.84 -13.45
N GLN A 143 11.55 -22.06 -12.91
CA GLN A 143 10.50 -23.01 -13.27
C GLN A 143 9.13 -22.50 -12.81
N SER A 144 8.07 -23.00 -13.45
CA SER A 144 6.70 -22.78 -13.00
C SER A 144 6.52 -23.20 -11.54
N GLY A 145 5.87 -22.36 -10.72
CA GLY A 145 5.67 -22.65 -9.31
C GLY A 145 5.27 -21.43 -8.47
N VAL A 146 5.10 -21.67 -7.17
CA VAL A 146 4.86 -20.60 -6.19
C VAL A 146 6.19 -20.16 -5.58
N TYR A 147 6.37 -18.86 -5.47
CA TYR A 147 7.57 -18.26 -4.90
C TYR A 147 7.19 -17.25 -3.81
N VAL A 148 8.10 -17.07 -2.86
CA VAL A 148 7.99 -16.06 -1.81
C VAL A 148 9.05 -14.99 -2.07
N MET A 149 8.62 -13.77 -2.36
CA MET A 149 9.47 -12.59 -2.34
C MET A 149 9.57 -12.07 -0.90
N LEU A 150 10.78 -11.86 -0.42
CA LEU A 150 11.09 -11.25 0.87
C LEU A 150 11.91 -9.99 0.62
N VAL A 151 11.40 -8.85 1.09
CA VAL A 151 12.13 -7.59 1.12
C VAL A 151 12.44 -7.27 2.58
N GLN A 152 13.71 -6.94 2.86
CA GLN A 152 14.17 -6.59 4.19
C GLN A 152 14.94 -5.27 4.15
N ALA A 153 14.67 -4.38 5.10
CA ALA A 153 15.39 -3.14 5.28
C ALA A 153 15.31 -2.68 6.75
N GLY A 154 16.42 -2.27 7.36
CA GLY A 154 16.41 -1.67 8.70
C GLY A 154 15.80 -2.54 9.81
N GLY A 155 15.88 -3.87 9.69
CA GLY A 155 15.25 -4.81 10.63
C GLY A 155 13.76 -5.05 10.41
N VAL A 156 13.14 -4.41 9.40
CA VAL A 156 11.76 -4.66 8.97
C VAL A 156 11.77 -5.65 7.81
N TYR A 157 10.84 -6.61 7.85
CA TYR A 157 10.70 -7.69 6.87
C TYR A 157 9.28 -7.68 6.31
N LYS A 158 9.14 -7.68 4.99
CA LYS A 158 7.85 -7.75 4.29
C LYS A 158 7.92 -8.84 3.23
N HIS A 159 6.85 -9.62 3.07
CA HIS A 159 6.84 -10.75 2.15
C HIS A 159 5.58 -10.78 1.28
N SER A 160 5.70 -11.32 0.08
CA SER A 160 4.60 -11.53 -0.85
C SER A 160 4.78 -12.85 -1.59
N LYS A 161 3.66 -13.47 -1.98
CA LYS A 161 3.66 -14.68 -2.81
C LYS A 161 3.35 -14.31 -4.25
N PHE A 162 4.01 -14.96 -5.20
CA PHE A 162 3.66 -14.87 -6.61
C PHE A 162 3.73 -16.23 -7.28
N ILE A 163 3.00 -16.36 -8.39
CA ILE A 163 3.00 -17.56 -9.22
C ILE A 163 3.86 -17.27 -10.44
N LYS A 164 4.90 -18.06 -10.67
CA LYS A 164 5.62 -18.11 -11.96
C LYS A 164 4.93 -19.14 -12.84
N HIS A 165 4.64 -18.78 -14.07
CA HIS A 165 4.16 -19.70 -15.10
C HIS A 165 5.06 -19.58 -16.34
N THR A 166 5.37 -20.71 -16.96
CA THR A 166 6.05 -20.81 -18.25
C THR A 166 5.02 -21.39 -19.23
N TYR A 167 4.76 -20.69 -20.32
CA TYR A 167 3.99 -21.25 -21.43
C TYR A 167 4.82 -22.27 -22.21
#